data_AF-A0A7M3P5M8-F1
#
_entry.id   AF-A0A7M3P5M8-F1
#
_cell.length_a   1.000
_cell.length_b   1.000
_cell.length_c   1.000
_cell.angle_alpha   90.00
_cell.angle_beta   90.00
_cell.angle_gamma   90.00
#
_symmetry.space_group_name_H-M   'P 1'
#
loop_
_entity.id
_entity.type
_entity.pdbx_description
1 polymer ?
#
loop_
_entity_poly.entity_id
_entity_poly.type
_entity_poly.pdbx_seq_one_letter_code
_entity_poly.pdbx_strand_id
1 'polypeptide(L)'
;MSTAILTGQPVPGSSIEGDLRSLGYDVRVADDPADAETLLAQVPGDQRVALVDARFVGHLHALRLGLTDPRFPIAAIPGAVTAQAAGRRALTRVMARETSAGGGAAVAVDSLADRVVTALDDDGTDVHRPELGSLVADVPADPQARNEARQAVAAVDDEAVRLKSAVKARDGFFTTYCISPYSRYIARWCARRGLTPNQVTTASLITALIAAGCAATGTRGGFIAAGLLLIFSFVLDCTDGQLARYSLQYSTLGAWLDATFDRAKEYAYYAGLALGAARGGDDVWALALGAMILQTCRHVVDFSFNEANHDATANTSPTAALSDKLDSVGWTVWVRRMIVLPIGERWAMIAILTAATTPRITFYALLIGCAFAATYTTAGRVLRSLTRRARRTDRAAQALADLADSGPLAQGLAEALKNPARKLPGFAAPVVALLGALVLLGLAAQPGFGGPWAVVGAVVYAVTSGLAVARPLKGALDWLVPPFFRAAEYGTVLLLAAKAEVNGALPAAFGLVAAVAYHHYDTVYRIRGNAGAPPAWLVRAIGGHEGRTLLVTVLAAVLSASQFSVALTVLAVAVALVVLVESIRFWVSSGAPAVHDEGEPA
;
A
#
# COMPACT_ATOMS: atom_id res chain seq x y z
N MET A 1 -8.33 -1.51 -29.11
CA MET A 1 -7.30 -2.57 -29.17
C MET A 1 -5.94 -1.87 -29.17
N SER A 2 -4.86 -2.51 -28.72
CA SER A 2 -3.53 -1.90 -28.79
C SER A 2 -2.93 -2.14 -30.17
N THR A 3 -2.18 -1.17 -30.71
CA THR A 3 -1.51 -1.31 -32.03
C THR A 3 0.00 -1.27 -31.89
N ALA A 4 0.71 -2.20 -32.52
CA ALA A 4 2.17 -2.18 -32.64
C ALA A 4 2.55 -1.89 -34.09
N ILE A 5 3.41 -0.90 -34.29
CA ILE A 5 3.94 -0.51 -35.59
C ILE A 5 5.38 -1.04 -35.65
N LEU A 6 5.59 -2.05 -36.50
CA LEU A 6 6.90 -2.57 -36.82
C LEU A 6 7.59 -1.62 -37.79
N THR A 7 8.78 -1.17 -37.44
CA THR A 7 9.55 -0.18 -38.19
C THR A 7 10.77 -0.83 -38.82
N GLY A 8 11.03 -0.52 -40.08
CA GLY A 8 12.14 -1.08 -40.85
C GLY A 8 11.79 -2.37 -41.59
N GLN A 9 12.77 -2.91 -42.32
CA GLN A 9 12.55 -4.02 -43.24
C GLN A 9 12.26 -5.33 -42.48
N PRO A 10 11.24 -6.12 -42.90
CA PRO A 10 10.94 -7.41 -42.31
C PRO A 10 12.15 -8.34 -42.36
N VAL A 11 12.50 -8.95 -41.22
CA VAL A 11 13.62 -9.90 -41.16
C VAL A 11 13.11 -11.34 -41.25
N PRO A 12 13.55 -12.14 -42.24
CA PRO A 12 13.13 -13.54 -42.39
C PRO A 12 13.38 -14.36 -41.12
N GLY A 13 12.38 -15.14 -40.71
CA GLY A 13 12.45 -15.98 -39.51
C GLY A 13 12.49 -15.19 -38.19
N SER A 14 12.04 -13.93 -38.17
CA SER A 14 11.79 -13.18 -36.94
C SER A 14 10.49 -13.66 -36.28
N SER A 15 10.49 -13.83 -34.95
CA SER A 15 9.29 -14.17 -34.18
C SER A 15 8.45 -12.95 -33.78
N ILE A 16 8.99 -11.73 -34.00
CA ILE A 16 8.48 -10.49 -33.41
C ILE A 16 7.00 -10.22 -33.68
N GLU A 17 6.52 -10.51 -34.89
CA GLU A 17 5.13 -10.31 -35.27
C GLU A 17 4.19 -11.25 -34.50
N GLY A 18 4.59 -12.52 -34.34
CA GLY A 18 3.87 -13.52 -33.54
C GLY A 18 3.91 -13.18 -32.05
N ASP A 19 5.06 -12.72 -31.56
CA ASP A 19 5.26 -12.30 -30.17
C ASP A 19 4.34 -11.11 -29.83
N LEU A 20 4.29 -10.08 -30.67
CA LEU A 20 3.42 -8.91 -30.49
C LEU A 20 1.94 -9.29 -30.53
N ARG A 21 1.52 -10.15 -31.47
CA ARG A 21 0.14 -10.66 -31.52
C ARG A 21 -0.22 -11.46 -30.28
N SER A 22 0.71 -12.27 -29.74
CA SER A 22 0.49 -13.02 -28.50
C SER A 22 0.32 -12.12 -27.27
N LEU A 23 0.86 -10.89 -27.32
CA LEU A 23 0.66 -9.84 -26.33
C LEU A 23 -0.62 -9.02 -26.55
N GLY A 24 -1.43 -9.37 -27.57
CA GLY A 24 -2.71 -8.71 -27.86
C GLY A 24 -2.60 -7.45 -28.72
N TYR A 25 -1.50 -7.26 -29.43
CA TYR A 25 -1.35 -6.17 -30.40
C TYR A 25 -1.91 -6.51 -31.77
N ASP A 26 -2.61 -5.55 -32.37
CA ASP A 26 -2.77 -5.47 -33.82
C ASP A 26 -1.45 -4.96 -34.43
N VAL A 27 -0.86 -5.71 -35.36
CA VAL A 27 0.49 -5.41 -35.88
C VAL A 27 0.38 -4.78 -37.27
N ARG A 28 0.96 -3.59 -37.42
CA ARG A 28 1.10 -2.86 -38.68
C ARG A 28 2.59 -2.72 -39.00
N VAL A 29 2.94 -2.69 -40.28
CA VAL A 29 4.34 -2.55 -40.73
C VAL A 29 4.48 -1.19 -41.39
N ALA A 30 5.55 -0.48 -41.05
CA ALA A 30 5.93 0.80 -41.62
C ALA A 30 7.22 0.64 -42.44
N ASP A 31 7.17 1.06 -43.71
CA ASP A 31 8.32 0.95 -44.62
C ASP A 31 9.43 1.96 -44.29
N ASP A 32 9.05 3.13 -43.79
CA ASP A 32 9.94 4.22 -43.41
C ASP A 32 9.38 5.05 -42.22
N PRO A 33 10.15 6.01 -41.67
CA PRO A 33 9.68 6.84 -40.54
C PRO A 33 8.42 7.67 -40.83
N ALA A 34 8.21 8.13 -42.07
CA ALA A 34 7.05 8.94 -42.42
C ALA A 34 5.77 8.09 -42.49
N ASP A 35 5.90 6.85 -42.98
CA ASP A 35 4.83 5.85 -42.91
C ASP A 35 4.52 5.47 -41.45
N ALA A 36 5.54 5.31 -40.61
CA ALA A 36 5.37 5.05 -39.18
C ALA A 36 4.58 6.19 -38.48
N GLU A 37 4.88 7.45 -38.79
CA GLU A 37 4.11 8.61 -38.31
C GLU A 37 2.67 8.60 -38.79
N THR A 38 2.45 8.25 -40.07
CA THR A 38 1.11 8.18 -40.66
C THR A 38 0.27 7.10 -39.97
N LEU A 39 0.84 5.90 -39.78
CA LEU A 39 0.19 4.82 -39.05
C LEU A 39 -0.06 5.18 -37.59
N LEU A 40 0.89 5.88 -36.94
CA LEU A 40 0.76 6.38 -35.59
C LEU A 40 -0.43 7.35 -35.46
N ALA A 41 -0.63 8.24 -36.43
CA ALA A 41 -1.73 9.21 -36.47
C ALA A 41 -3.10 8.55 -36.71
N GLN A 42 -3.15 7.42 -37.40
CA GLN A 42 -4.38 6.65 -37.63
C GLN A 42 -4.86 5.88 -36.39
N VAL A 43 -3.98 5.62 -35.41
CA VAL A 43 -4.37 4.97 -34.15
C VAL A 43 -5.09 5.97 -33.25
N PRO A 44 -6.32 5.68 -32.78
CA PRO A 44 -7.06 6.57 -31.88
C PRO A 44 -6.24 6.99 -30.64
N GLY A 45 -6.36 8.26 -30.24
CA GLY A 45 -5.53 8.86 -29.19
C GLY A 45 -5.77 8.29 -27.78
N ASP A 46 -6.86 7.58 -27.57
CA ASP A 46 -7.22 6.86 -26.35
C ASP A 46 -6.67 5.42 -26.30
N GLN A 47 -6.07 4.94 -27.41
CA GLN A 47 -5.52 3.59 -27.51
C GLN A 47 -4.01 3.56 -27.27
N ARG A 48 -3.52 2.44 -26.73
CA ARG A 48 -2.09 2.17 -26.58
C ARG A 48 -1.48 1.91 -27.96
N VAL A 49 -0.31 2.50 -28.19
CA VAL A 49 0.52 2.21 -29.36
C VAL A 49 1.91 1.74 -28.94
N ALA A 50 2.57 0.94 -29.77
CA ALA A 50 3.98 0.62 -29.68
C ALA A 50 4.68 0.86 -31.02
N LEU A 51 5.92 1.34 -30.98
CA LEU A 51 6.86 1.35 -32.09
C LEU A 51 7.94 0.32 -31.78
N VAL A 52 8.19 -0.61 -32.70
CA VAL A 52 9.11 -1.72 -32.48
C VAL A 52 9.98 -1.89 -33.72
N ASP A 53 11.31 -1.99 -33.56
CA ASP A 53 12.21 -2.27 -34.69
C ASP A 53 12.02 -3.71 -35.19
N ALA A 54 11.85 -3.90 -36.49
CA ALA A 54 11.65 -5.21 -37.11
C ALA A 54 12.84 -6.17 -36.90
N ARG A 55 14.03 -5.63 -36.61
CA ARG A 55 15.25 -6.39 -36.32
C ARG A 55 15.30 -6.91 -34.88
N PHE A 56 14.42 -6.46 -33.98
CA PHE A 56 14.42 -6.82 -32.57
C PHE A 56 14.63 -8.33 -32.35
N VAL A 57 15.57 -8.66 -31.46
CA VAL A 57 15.79 -10.01 -30.94
C VAL A 57 15.78 -9.94 -29.43
N GLY A 58 14.88 -10.67 -28.80
CA GLY A 58 14.76 -10.67 -27.35
C GLY A 58 13.71 -11.64 -26.85
N HIS A 59 13.54 -11.64 -25.53
CA HIS A 59 12.56 -12.48 -24.86
C HIS A 59 11.15 -11.90 -24.99
N LEU A 60 10.15 -12.77 -25.11
CA LEU A 60 8.75 -12.37 -25.07
C LEU A 60 8.41 -11.65 -23.75
N HIS A 61 8.98 -12.07 -22.62
CA HIS A 61 8.77 -11.37 -21.36
C HIS A 61 9.40 -9.97 -21.33
N ALA A 62 10.52 -9.72 -22.03
CA ALA A 62 11.10 -8.39 -22.15
C ALA A 62 10.14 -7.43 -22.89
N LEU A 63 9.58 -7.89 -24.02
CA LEU A 63 8.51 -7.16 -24.73
C LEU A 63 7.28 -6.96 -23.84
N ARG A 64 6.89 -7.98 -23.06
CA ARG A 64 5.77 -7.87 -22.11
C ARG A 64 6.02 -6.74 -21.10
N LEU A 65 7.20 -6.70 -20.47
CA LEU A 65 7.57 -5.65 -19.50
C LEU A 65 7.63 -4.27 -20.14
N GLY A 66 8.28 -4.16 -21.31
CA GLY A 66 8.46 -2.89 -22.02
C GLY A 66 7.18 -2.33 -22.63
N LEU A 67 6.24 -3.19 -23.05
CA LEU A 67 5.12 -2.77 -23.89
C LEU A 67 3.76 -2.87 -23.22
N THR A 68 3.57 -3.69 -22.18
CA THR A 68 2.21 -4.00 -21.67
C THR A 68 1.91 -3.49 -20.27
N ASP A 69 2.90 -2.98 -19.51
CA ASP A 69 2.66 -2.48 -18.17
C ASP A 69 1.66 -1.29 -18.20
N PRO A 70 0.51 -1.37 -17.50
CA PRO A 70 -0.49 -0.30 -17.44
C PRO A 70 -0.11 0.86 -16.51
N ARG A 71 0.92 0.73 -15.68
CA ARG A 71 1.28 1.76 -14.67
C ARG A 71 1.98 2.97 -15.28
N PHE A 72 2.68 2.80 -16.41
CA PHE A 72 3.54 3.83 -16.99
C PHE A 72 2.93 4.42 -18.25
N PRO A 73 2.75 5.75 -18.34
CA PRO A 73 2.23 6.41 -19.55
C PRO A 73 3.08 6.14 -20.78
N ILE A 74 4.40 6.07 -20.62
CA ILE A 74 5.37 5.73 -21.66
C ILE A 74 6.39 4.77 -21.05
N ALA A 75 6.74 3.72 -21.79
CA ALA A 75 7.79 2.79 -21.41
C ALA A 75 8.63 2.38 -22.62
N ALA A 76 9.89 2.05 -22.40
CA ALA A 76 10.81 1.67 -23.45
C ALA A 76 11.79 0.58 -23.02
N ILE A 77 12.17 -0.26 -23.97
CA ILE A 77 13.30 -1.19 -23.93
C ILE A 77 14.11 -0.99 -25.22
N PRO A 78 15.34 -1.49 -25.34
CA PRO A 78 16.11 -1.36 -26.57
C PRO A 78 15.30 -1.81 -27.79
N GLY A 79 15.15 -0.93 -28.78
CA GLY A 79 14.41 -1.17 -30.01
C GLY A 79 12.90 -1.10 -29.93
N ALA A 80 12.31 -0.74 -28.78
CA ALA A 80 10.86 -0.68 -28.65
C ALA A 80 10.40 0.38 -27.65
N VAL A 81 9.38 1.16 -28.03
CA VAL A 81 8.74 2.15 -27.17
C VAL A 81 7.22 2.04 -27.26
N THR A 82 6.54 2.12 -26.11
CA THR A 82 5.07 2.17 -26.05
C THR A 82 4.59 3.46 -25.41
N ALA A 83 3.43 3.93 -25.85
CA ALA A 83 2.70 4.99 -25.16
C ALA A 83 1.22 4.61 -24.96
N GLN A 84 0.74 4.77 -23.74
CA GLN A 84 -0.67 4.75 -23.39
C GLN A 84 -1.32 6.10 -23.72
N ALA A 85 -2.65 6.19 -23.61
CA ALA A 85 -3.43 7.41 -23.87
C ALA A 85 -2.80 8.68 -23.26
N ALA A 86 -2.35 8.62 -22.00
CA ALA A 86 -1.70 9.74 -21.31
C ALA A 86 -0.36 10.17 -21.95
N GLY A 87 0.40 9.23 -22.52
CA GLY A 87 1.69 9.46 -23.19
C GLY A 87 1.58 9.73 -24.70
N ARG A 88 0.43 9.47 -25.33
CA ARG A 88 0.25 9.55 -26.81
C ARG A 88 0.62 10.91 -27.38
N ARG A 89 0.30 12.01 -26.67
CA ARG A 89 0.60 13.37 -27.13
C ARG A 89 2.11 13.64 -27.19
N ALA A 90 2.87 13.16 -26.22
CA ALA A 90 4.33 13.32 -26.21
C ALA A 90 4.96 12.50 -27.34
N LEU A 91 4.57 11.23 -27.47
CA LEU A 91 5.07 10.35 -28.53
C LEU A 91 4.80 10.90 -29.93
N THR A 92 3.57 11.37 -30.19
CA THR A 92 3.19 11.91 -31.51
C THR A 92 3.98 13.16 -31.86
N ARG A 93 4.20 14.04 -30.87
CA ARG A 93 5.00 15.27 -31.07
C ARG A 93 6.44 14.96 -31.40
N VAL A 94 7.06 14.02 -30.67
CA VAL A 94 8.45 13.61 -30.92
C VAL A 94 8.56 12.94 -32.27
N MET A 95 7.63 12.04 -32.62
CA MET A 95 7.66 11.37 -33.92
C MET A 95 7.58 12.37 -35.09
N ALA A 96 6.68 13.36 -35.03
CA ALA A 96 6.58 14.39 -36.07
C ALA A 96 7.87 15.21 -36.23
N ARG A 97 8.61 15.46 -35.13
CA ARG A 97 9.92 16.14 -35.17
C ARG A 97 11.00 15.25 -35.79
N GLU A 98 11.04 13.97 -35.44
CA GLU A 98 11.97 13.00 -36.01
C GLU A 98 11.80 12.88 -37.53
N THR A 99 10.56 12.77 -38.02
CA THR A 99 10.28 12.73 -39.47
C THR A 99 10.67 14.05 -40.15
N SER A 100 10.38 15.20 -39.53
CA SER A 100 10.68 16.52 -40.09
C SER A 100 12.19 16.83 -40.14
N ALA A 101 12.97 16.30 -39.20
CA ALA A 101 14.43 16.40 -39.17
C ALA A 101 15.10 15.46 -40.20
N GLY A 102 14.41 14.40 -40.62
CA GLY A 102 14.92 13.31 -41.48
C GLY A 102 15.03 13.60 -42.98
N GLY A 103 15.01 14.85 -43.44
CA GLY A 103 15.22 15.21 -44.86
C GLY A 103 16.64 14.96 -45.41
N GLY A 104 17.57 14.47 -44.58
CA GLY A 104 18.93 14.11 -44.97
C GLY A 104 19.16 12.61 -44.87
N ALA A 105 19.36 11.96 -46.01
CA ALA A 105 19.71 10.54 -46.15
C ALA A 105 21.09 10.20 -45.56
N ALA A 106 21.22 10.20 -44.24
CA ALA A 106 22.25 9.47 -43.53
C ALA A 106 21.64 8.16 -43.03
N VAL A 107 22.28 7.03 -43.36
CA VAL A 107 21.90 5.70 -42.86
C VAL A 107 22.07 5.72 -41.33
N ALA A 108 20.99 6.04 -40.62
CA ALA A 108 20.98 6.01 -39.17
C ALA A 108 21.19 4.55 -38.72
N VAL A 109 22.30 4.28 -38.04
CA VAL A 109 22.66 2.95 -37.53
C VAL A 109 21.66 2.51 -36.44
N ASP A 110 21.09 3.47 -35.73
CA ASP A 110 20.20 3.26 -34.59
C ASP A 110 18.74 3.04 -34.99
N SER A 111 17.98 2.34 -34.15
CA SER A 111 16.55 2.10 -34.39
C SER A 111 15.73 3.38 -34.31
N LEU A 112 14.62 3.46 -35.07
CA LEU A 112 13.68 4.59 -34.96
C LEU A 112 13.10 4.70 -33.54
N ALA A 113 12.82 3.56 -32.90
CA ALA A 113 12.32 3.52 -31.53
C ALA A 113 13.31 4.14 -30.53
N ASP A 114 14.60 3.81 -30.62
CA ASP A 114 15.61 4.35 -29.70
C ASP A 114 15.83 5.85 -29.90
N ARG A 115 15.80 6.34 -31.16
CA ARG A 115 15.86 7.79 -31.42
C ARG A 115 14.68 8.54 -30.81
N VAL A 116 13.47 8.02 -30.98
CA VAL A 116 12.25 8.58 -30.38
C VAL A 116 12.36 8.60 -28.86
N VAL A 117 12.93 7.56 -28.24
CA VAL A 117 13.16 7.50 -26.80
C VAL A 117 14.15 8.58 -26.33
N THR A 118 15.28 8.76 -27.03
CA THR A 118 16.24 9.83 -26.74
C THR A 118 15.58 11.20 -26.84
N ALA A 119 14.81 11.45 -27.89
CA ALA A 119 14.11 12.72 -28.06
C ALA A 119 13.00 12.95 -27.01
N LEU A 120 12.38 11.89 -26.48
CA LEU A 120 11.44 11.99 -25.35
C LEU A 120 12.15 12.39 -24.05
N ASP A 121 13.34 11.83 -23.78
CA ASP A 121 14.16 12.21 -22.62
C ASP A 121 14.62 13.67 -22.74
N ASP A 122 15.05 14.10 -23.93
CA ASP A 122 15.48 15.47 -24.21
C ASP A 122 14.34 16.49 -23.99
N ASP A 123 13.09 16.10 -24.27
CA ASP A 123 11.87 16.86 -23.97
C ASP A 123 11.50 16.84 -22.46
N GLY A 124 12.26 16.13 -21.62
CA GLY A 124 11.99 15.95 -20.19
C GLY A 124 10.79 15.06 -19.90
N THR A 125 10.42 14.19 -20.84
CA THR A 125 9.31 13.23 -20.65
C THR A 125 9.79 12.06 -19.80
N ASP A 126 9.03 11.69 -18.77
CA ASP A 126 9.35 10.54 -17.93
C ASP A 126 9.09 9.23 -18.69
N VAL A 127 10.15 8.60 -19.20
CA VAL A 127 10.11 7.31 -19.91
C VAL A 127 10.53 6.20 -18.97
N HIS A 128 9.58 5.31 -18.64
CA HIS A 128 9.87 4.16 -17.79
C HIS A 128 10.73 3.12 -18.53
N ARG A 129 11.79 2.65 -17.88
CA ARG A 129 12.68 1.60 -18.39
C ARG A 129 12.67 0.42 -17.41
N PRO A 130 12.04 -0.71 -17.76
CA PRO A 130 11.97 -1.85 -16.85
C PRO A 130 13.36 -2.50 -16.69
N GLU A 131 13.68 -2.95 -15.48
CA GLU A 131 14.89 -3.74 -15.24
C GLU A 131 14.74 -5.14 -15.87
N LEU A 132 15.51 -5.40 -16.93
CA LEU A 132 15.45 -6.66 -17.67
C LEU A 132 16.25 -7.80 -17.01
N GLY A 133 17.26 -7.46 -16.21
CA GLY A 133 18.11 -8.46 -15.54
C GLY A 133 18.79 -9.38 -16.55
N SER A 134 18.47 -10.68 -16.51
CA SER A 134 18.98 -11.68 -17.46
C SER A 134 18.21 -11.75 -18.77
N LEU A 135 17.09 -11.02 -18.92
CA LEU A 135 16.33 -11.00 -20.16
C LEU A 135 17.07 -10.18 -21.23
N VAL A 136 17.20 -10.76 -22.41
CA VAL A 136 17.74 -10.12 -23.61
C VAL A 136 16.66 -9.30 -24.31
N ALA A 137 17.00 -8.07 -24.70
CA ALA A 137 16.28 -7.21 -25.63
C ALA A 137 17.32 -6.40 -26.42
N ASP A 138 17.43 -6.66 -27.71
CA ASP A 138 18.49 -6.08 -28.55
C ASP A 138 17.99 -5.80 -29.98
N VAL A 139 18.68 -4.91 -30.69
CA VAL A 139 18.45 -4.60 -32.11
C VAL A 139 19.75 -4.85 -32.87
N PRO A 140 19.99 -6.10 -33.30
CA PRO A 140 21.26 -6.45 -33.94
C PRO A 140 21.48 -5.71 -35.26
N ALA A 141 22.66 -5.10 -35.41
CA ALA A 141 23.04 -4.37 -36.62
C ALA A 141 23.45 -5.28 -37.79
N ASP A 142 23.92 -6.49 -37.50
CA ASP A 142 24.43 -7.43 -38.49
C ASP A 142 24.03 -8.91 -38.19
N PRO A 143 24.23 -9.85 -39.13
CA PRO A 143 23.88 -11.25 -38.95
C PRO A 143 24.63 -11.96 -37.80
N GLN A 144 25.86 -11.55 -37.49
CA GLN A 144 26.67 -12.14 -36.42
C GLN A 144 26.11 -11.75 -35.05
N ALA A 145 25.89 -10.45 -34.82
CA ALA A 145 25.23 -9.92 -33.63
C ALA A 145 23.83 -10.54 -33.45
N ARG A 146 23.10 -10.78 -34.56
CA ARG A 146 21.78 -11.42 -34.52
C ARG A 146 21.86 -12.87 -34.02
N ASN A 147 22.88 -13.61 -34.45
CA ASN A 147 23.10 -14.98 -33.99
C ASN A 147 23.51 -15.02 -32.52
N GLU A 148 24.37 -14.11 -32.08
CA GLU A 148 24.78 -13.95 -30.67
C GLU A 148 23.57 -13.61 -29.78
N ALA A 149 22.74 -12.65 -30.18
CA ALA A 149 21.51 -12.30 -29.47
C ALA A 149 20.55 -13.50 -29.37
N ARG A 150 20.40 -14.30 -30.44
CA ARG A 150 19.60 -15.53 -30.43
C ARG A 150 20.15 -16.60 -29.48
N GLN A 151 21.47 -16.76 -29.42
CA GLN A 151 22.11 -17.67 -28.47
C GLN A 151 21.92 -17.20 -27.04
N ALA A 152 22.02 -15.89 -26.79
CA ALA A 152 21.76 -15.30 -25.48
C ALA A 152 20.31 -15.48 -25.04
N VAL A 153 19.34 -15.36 -25.96
CA VAL A 153 17.93 -15.68 -25.69
C VAL A 153 17.75 -17.16 -25.36
N ALA A 154 18.36 -18.07 -26.12
CA ALA A 154 18.25 -19.51 -25.87
C ALA A 154 18.92 -19.96 -24.55
N ALA A 155 19.89 -19.19 -24.04
CA ALA A 155 20.61 -19.49 -22.80
C ALA A 155 19.79 -19.20 -21.53
N VAL A 156 18.69 -18.45 -21.63
CA VAL A 156 17.90 -17.99 -20.49
C VAL A 156 16.47 -18.54 -20.57
N ASP A 157 16.00 -19.16 -19.48
CA ASP A 157 14.62 -19.62 -19.38
C ASP A 157 13.70 -18.43 -19.03
N ASP A 158 13.02 -17.91 -20.06
CA ASP A 158 12.06 -16.80 -19.98
C ASP A 158 11.01 -17.01 -18.86
N GLU A 159 10.48 -18.23 -18.76
CA GLU A 159 9.40 -18.57 -17.85
C GLU A 159 9.92 -18.68 -16.40
N ALA A 160 11.13 -19.21 -16.21
CA ALA A 160 11.78 -19.21 -14.90
C ALA A 160 12.06 -17.79 -14.40
N VAL A 161 12.52 -16.90 -15.27
CA VAL A 161 12.71 -15.48 -14.94
C VAL A 161 11.37 -14.84 -14.56
N ARG A 162 10.33 -15.05 -15.37
CA ARG A 162 8.97 -14.53 -15.12
C ARG A 162 8.38 -15.00 -13.79
N LEU A 163 8.56 -16.28 -13.44
CA LEU A 163 8.12 -16.82 -12.15
C LEU A 163 8.91 -16.25 -10.97
N LYS A 164 10.20 -15.96 -11.17
CA LYS A 164 11.06 -15.38 -10.13
C LYS A 164 10.74 -13.89 -9.92
N SER A 165 10.55 -13.12 -10.99
CA SER A 165 10.19 -11.70 -10.93
C SER A 165 8.77 -11.46 -10.40
N ALA A 166 7.88 -12.45 -10.52
CA ALA A 166 6.56 -12.42 -9.91
C ALA A 166 6.58 -12.46 -8.37
N VAL A 167 7.68 -12.92 -7.74
CA VAL A 167 7.83 -12.94 -6.27
C VAL A 167 8.45 -11.64 -5.77
N LYS A 168 8.03 -11.16 -4.60
CA LYS A 168 8.41 -9.83 -4.11
C LYS A 168 9.83 -9.91 -3.56
N ALA A 169 10.69 -8.97 -3.94
CA ALA A 169 12.10 -8.99 -3.55
C ALA A 169 12.30 -8.81 -2.02
N ARG A 170 11.37 -8.12 -1.35
CA ARG A 170 11.44 -7.76 0.06
C ARG A 170 10.34 -8.40 0.90
N ASP A 171 10.11 -9.69 0.70
CA ASP A 171 9.22 -10.46 1.55
C ASP A 171 9.84 -10.80 2.92
N GLY A 172 8.95 -11.06 3.89
CA GLY A 172 9.31 -11.66 5.18
C GLY A 172 9.94 -13.04 4.99
N PHE A 173 10.64 -13.52 6.03
CA PHE A 173 11.21 -14.87 6.09
C PHE A 173 10.15 -15.93 5.81
N PHE A 174 9.01 -15.88 6.51
CA PHE A 174 7.97 -16.90 6.37
C PHE A 174 7.39 -16.92 4.96
N THR A 175 7.06 -15.76 4.39
CA THR A 175 6.58 -15.67 3.00
C THR A 175 7.62 -16.21 2.02
N THR A 176 8.88 -15.79 2.15
CA THR A 176 9.96 -16.18 1.23
C THR A 176 10.21 -17.68 1.21
N TYR A 177 10.28 -18.32 2.38
CA TYR A 177 10.71 -19.72 2.49
C TYR A 177 9.57 -20.72 2.63
N CYS A 178 8.41 -20.31 3.13
CA CYS A 178 7.28 -21.20 3.39
C CYS A 178 6.09 -21.01 2.45
N ILE A 179 6.04 -19.93 1.65
CA ILE A 179 4.89 -19.62 0.77
C ILE A 179 5.32 -19.43 -0.69
N SER A 180 6.24 -18.51 -0.96
CA SER A 180 6.74 -18.15 -2.29
C SER A 180 7.32 -19.30 -3.14
N PRO A 181 7.90 -20.38 -2.56
CA PRO A 181 8.45 -21.47 -3.37
C PRO A 181 7.41 -22.18 -4.24
N TYR A 182 6.15 -22.29 -3.76
CA TYR A 182 5.07 -22.96 -4.49
C TYR A 182 3.95 -22.03 -4.96
N SER A 183 3.64 -20.94 -4.24
CA SER A 183 2.56 -20.00 -4.60
C SER A 183 2.75 -19.40 -6.00
N ARG A 184 3.98 -19.14 -6.43
CA ARG A 184 4.26 -18.64 -7.79
C ARG A 184 3.79 -19.59 -8.90
N TYR A 185 3.80 -20.90 -8.64
CA TYR A 185 3.27 -21.89 -9.57
C TYR A 185 1.74 -21.95 -9.54
N ILE A 186 1.12 -21.65 -8.40
CA ILE A 186 -0.32 -21.44 -8.29
C ILE A 186 -0.71 -20.19 -9.10
N ALA A 187 0.04 -19.09 -8.99
CA ALA A 187 -0.19 -17.87 -9.76
C ALA A 187 -0.14 -18.17 -11.27
N ARG A 188 0.86 -18.93 -11.72
CA ARG A 188 0.91 -19.41 -13.12
C ARG A 188 -0.29 -20.27 -13.49
N TRP A 189 -0.70 -21.20 -12.61
CA TRP A 189 -1.88 -22.04 -12.86
C TRP A 189 -3.14 -21.18 -13.02
N CYS A 190 -3.33 -20.17 -12.16
CA CYS A 190 -4.40 -19.18 -12.26
C CYS A 190 -4.35 -18.43 -13.59
N ALA A 191 -3.18 -17.92 -13.98
CA ALA A 191 -2.98 -17.21 -15.24
C ALA A 191 -3.36 -18.08 -16.46
N ARG A 192 -2.96 -19.36 -16.47
CA ARG A 192 -3.32 -20.31 -17.54
C ARG A 192 -4.81 -20.64 -17.59
N ARG A 193 -5.52 -20.49 -16.48
CA ARG A 193 -6.98 -20.67 -16.39
C ARG A 193 -7.77 -19.38 -16.66
N GLY A 194 -7.09 -18.28 -16.95
CA GLY A 194 -7.73 -16.98 -17.18
C GLY A 194 -8.35 -16.37 -15.92
N LEU A 195 -7.93 -16.81 -14.73
CA LEU A 195 -8.35 -16.19 -13.48
C LEU A 195 -7.67 -14.83 -13.33
N THR A 196 -8.42 -13.85 -12.85
CA THR A 196 -7.91 -12.49 -12.57
C THR A 196 -7.38 -12.38 -11.14
N PRO A 197 -6.41 -11.47 -10.86
CA PRO A 197 -5.95 -11.18 -9.50
C PRO A 197 -7.11 -10.92 -8.53
N ASN A 198 -8.07 -10.07 -8.91
CA ASN A 198 -9.21 -9.71 -8.06
C ASN A 198 -10.09 -10.91 -7.66
N GLN A 199 -10.23 -11.91 -8.55
CA GLN A 199 -10.94 -13.16 -8.21
C GLN A 199 -10.19 -13.97 -7.15
N VAL A 200 -8.86 -14.03 -7.25
CA VAL A 200 -8.01 -14.74 -6.28
C VAL A 200 -8.00 -13.99 -4.93
N THR A 201 -7.90 -12.66 -4.93
CA THR A 201 -8.03 -11.81 -3.73
C THR A 201 -9.37 -12.00 -3.04
N THR A 202 -10.46 -12.06 -3.82
CA THR A 202 -11.80 -12.32 -3.28
C THR A 202 -11.90 -13.73 -2.67
N ALA A 203 -11.32 -14.74 -3.32
CA ALA A 203 -11.26 -16.09 -2.76
C ALA A 203 -10.45 -16.14 -1.46
N SER A 204 -9.34 -15.39 -1.37
CA SER A 204 -8.56 -15.22 -0.14
C SER A 204 -9.42 -14.62 0.99
N LEU A 205 -10.16 -13.54 0.71
CA LEU A 205 -11.07 -12.92 1.69
C LEU A 205 -12.14 -13.90 2.18
N ILE A 206 -12.85 -14.57 1.27
CA ILE A 206 -13.89 -15.55 1.63
C ILE A 206 -13.30 -16.64 2.53
N THR A 207 -12.12 -17.15 2.18
CA THR A 207 -11.42 -18.15 2.99
C THR A 207 -11.12 -17.66 4.40
N ALA A 208 -10.62 -16.42 4.55
CA ALA A 208 -10.36 -15.83 5.86
C ALA A 208 -11.65 -15.60 6.67
N LEU A 209 -12.75 -15.21 6.04
CA LEU A 209 -14.04 -15.06 6.73
C LEU A 209 -14.57 -16.41 7.22
N ILE A 210 -14.40 -17.48 6.43
CA ILE A 210 -14.69 -18.85 6.87
C ILE A 210 -13.77 -19.22 8.04
N ALA A 211 -12.47 -18.90 7.97
CA ALA A 211 -11.52 -19.13 9.07
C ALA A 211 -11.96 -18.42 10.37
N ALA A 212 -12.36 -17.15 10.27
CA ALA A 212 -12.91 -16.39 11.38
C ALA A 212 -14.20 -17.02 11.93
N GLY A 213 -15.09 -17.51 11.06
CA GLY A 213 -16.29 -18.27 11.44
C GLY A 213 -15.96 -19.57 12.18
N CYS A 214 -14.94 -20.32 11.73
CA CYS A 214 -14.44 -21.51 12.42
C CYS A 214 -13.89 -21.15 13.81
N ALA A 215 -13.11 -20.08 13.93
CA ALA A 215 -12.62 -19.58 15.22
C ALA A 215 -13.78 -19.20 16.15
N ALA A 216 -14.81 -18.53 15.62
CA ALA A 216 -15.98 -18.13 16.36
C ALA A 216 -16.78 -19.29 16.96
N THR A 217 -16.61 -20.53 16.48
CA THR A 217 -17.26 -21.70 17.10
C THR A 217 -16.83 -21.93 18.55
N GLY A 218 -15.63 -21.49 18.94
CA GLY A 218 -15.08 -21.68 20.28
C GLY A 218 -14.64 -23.11 20.59
N THR A 219 -14.66 -24.01 19.59
CA THR A 219 -14.27 -25.42 19.76
C THR A 219 -12.82 -25.65 19.34
N ARG A 220 -12.17 -26.69 19.88
CA ARG A 220 -10.80 -27.03 19.48
C ARG A 220 -10.68 -27.36 18.00
N GLY A 221 -11.63 -28.13 17.45
CA GLY A 221 -11.70 -28.42 16.02
C GLY A 221 -11.86 -27.15 15.18
N GLY A 222 -12.72 -26.22 15.62
CA GLY A 222 -12.89 -24.92 14.98
C GLY A 222 -11.63 -24.07 14.97
N PHE A 223 -10.86 -24.03 16.07
CA PHE A 223 -9.58 -23.31 16.11
C PHE A 223 -8.51 -23.94 15.20
N ILE A 224 -8.43 -25.27 15.13
CA ILE A 224 -7.52 -25.95 14.21
C ILE A 224 -7.87 -25.63 12.76
N ALA A 225 -9.16 -25.73 12.40
CA ALA A 225 -9.65 -25.36 11.07
C ALA A 225 -9.38 -23.88 10.76
N ALA A 226 -9.59 -22.98 11.71
CA ALA A 226 -9.30 -21.56 11.56
C ALA A 226 -7.82 -21.30 11.25
N GLY A 227 -6.90 -21.92 11.98
CA GLY A 227 -5.46 -21.76 11.74
C GLY A 227 -5.04 -22.26 10.35
N LEU A 228 -5.54 -23.44 9.92
CA LEU A 228 -5.25 -23.99 8.59
C LEU A 228 -5.80 -23.10 7.47
N LEU A 229 -7.07 -22.68 7.60
CA LEU A 229 -7.72 -21.80 6.62
C LEU A 229 -7.08 -20.41 6.58
N LEU A 230 -6.56 -19.92 7.70
CA LEU A 230 -5.83 -18.65 7.75
C LEU A 230 -4.55 -18.71 6.92
N ILE A 231 -3.76 -19.78 7.05
CA ILE A 231 -2.57 -20.00 6.21
C ILE A 231 -2.97 -20.17 4.74
N PHE A 232 -4.03 -20.93 4.45
CA PHE A 232 -4.50 -21.11 3.08
C PHE A 232 -4.96 -19.79 2.45
N SER A 233 -5.68 -18.95 3.19
CA SER A 233 -6.04 -17.59 2.78
C SER A 233 -4.79 -16.75 2.48
N PHE A 234 -3.76 -16.83 3.34
CA PHE A 234 -2.50 -16.11 3.12
C PHE A 234 -1.72 -16.62 1.89
N VAL A 235 -1.80 -17.91 1.56
CA VAL A 235 -1.24 -18.45 0.30
C VAL A 235 -1.95 -17.84 -0.91
N LEU A 236 -3.28 -17.75 -0.89
CA LEU A 236 -4.07 -17.15 -1.97
C LEU A 236 -3.77 -15.65 -2.11
N ASP A 237 -3.60 -14.97 -0.98
CA ASP A 237 -3.20 -13.57 -0.92
C ASP A 237 -1.83 -13.33 -1.60
N CYS A 238 -0.81 -14.10 -1.23
CA CYS A 238 0.47 -14.03 -1.93
C CYS A 238 0.35 -14.37 -3.43
N THR A 239 -0.58 -15.29 -3.77
CA THR A 239 -0.81 -15.73 -5.14
C THR A 239 -1.43 -14.64 -6.01
N ASP A 240 -2.33 -13.80 -5.49
CA ASP A 240 -2.96 -12.74 -6.28
C ASP A 240 -1.96 -11.66 -6.73
N GLY A 241 -1.07 -11.22 -5.83
CA GLY A 241 -0.06 -10.23 -6.12
C GLY A 241 1.02 -10.80 -7.02
N GLN A 242 1.34 -12.08 -6.86
CA GLN A 242 2.21 -12.80 -7.81
C GLN A 242 1.54 -12.96 -9.18
N LEU A 243 0.22 -13.20 -9.24
CA LEU A 243 -0.53 -13.31 -10.49
C LEU A 243 -0.62 -11.97 -11.22
N ALA A 244 -0.83 -10.87 -10.48
CA ALA A 244 -0.83 -9.52 -11.02
C ALA A 244 0.53 -9.18 -11.66
N ARG A 245 1.64 -9.50 -10.98
CA ARG A 245 3.00 -9.30 -11.50
C ARG A 245 3.35 -10.25 -12.65
N TYR A 246 3.00 -11.52 -12.51
CA TYR A 246 3.23 -12.53 -13.55
C TYR A 246 2.49 -12.17 -14.85
N SER A 247 1.27 -11.63 -14.76
CA SER A 247 0.43 -11.31 -15.91
C SER A 247 0.46 -9.83 -16.32
N LEU A 248 1.20 -8.98 -15.58
CA LEU A 248 1.15 -7.51 -15.65
C LEU A 248 -0.28 -6.94 -15.63
N GLN A 249 -1.16 -7.60 -14.88
CA GLN A 249 -2.54 -7.17 -14.67
C GLN A 249 -2.62 -6.33 -13.39
N TYR A 250 -2.25 -5.05 -13.50
CA TYR A 250 -2.38 -4.09 -12.42
C TYR A 250 -3.62 -3.22 -12.60
N SER A 251 -4.29 -2.90 -11.49
CA SER A 251 -5.43 -1.99 -11.50
C SER A 251 -5.54 -1.26 -10.17
N THR A 252 -6.07 -0.03 -10.20
CA THR A 252 -6.37 0.77 -8.99
C THR A 252 -7.29 0.04 -8.05
N LEU A 253 -8.40 -0.45 -8.61
CA LEU A 253 -9.40 -1.19 -7.86
C LEU A 253 -8.77 -2.43 -7.23
N GLY A 254 -7.92 -3.16 -7.96
CA GLY A 254 -7.20 -4.32 -7.42
C GLY A 254 -6.26 -3.96 -6.28
N ALA A 255 -5.46 -2.89 -6.41
CA ALA A 255 -4.58 -2.43 -5.35
C ALA A 255 -5.35 -2.00 -4.09
N TRP A 256 -6.48 -1.31 -4.25
CA TRP A 256 -7.35 -0.93 -3.15
C TRP A 256 -8.07 -2.12 -2.51
N LEU A 257 -8.55 -3.07 -3.32
CA LEU A 257 -9.21 -4.29 -2.82
C LEU A 257 -8.24 -5.11 -1.98
N ASP A 258 -7.03 -5.33 -2.46
CA ASP A 258 -5.95 -6.04 -1.76
C ASP A 258 -5.68 -5.40 -0.38
N ALA A 259 -5.35 -4.11 -0.39
CA ALA A 259 -5.14 -3.28 0.79
C ALA A 259 -6.30 -3.32 1.81
N THR A 260 -7.54 -3.21 1.32
CA THR A 260 -8.75 -3.20 2.15
C THR A 260 -9.03 -4.57 2.73
N PHE A 261 -8.94 -5.62 1.90
CA PHE A 261 -9.27 -6.98 2.30
C PHE A 261 -8.27 -7.48 3.33
N ASP A 262 -6.99 -7.12 3.24
CA ASP A 262 -6.02 -7.45 4.29
C ASP A 262 -6.41 -6.97 5.69
N ARG A 263 -6.93 -5.74 5.79
CA ARG A 263 -7.42 -5.22 7.07
C ARG A 263 -8.71 -5.91 7.49
N ALA A 264 -9.63 -6.14 6.55
CA ALA A 264 -10.88 -6.84 6.82
C ALA A 264 -10.64 -8.27 7.33
N LYS A 265 -9.73 -9.03 6.70
CA LYS A 265 -9.35 -10.39 7.11
C LYS A 265 -8.81 -10.40 8.54
N GLU A 266 -7.87 -9.50 8.84
CA GLU A 266 -7.26 -9.38 10.17
C GLU A 266 -8.29 -9.09 11.26
N TYR A 267 -9.13 -8.08 11.06
CA TYR A 267 -10.14 -7.67 12.04
C TYR A 267 -11.23 -8.72 12.21
N ALA A 268 -11.67 -9.35 11.11
CA ALA A 268 -12.63 -10.46 11.17
C ALA A 268 -12.04 -11.64 11.95
N TYR A 269 -10.77 -11.99 11.75
CA TYR A 269 -10.14 -13.08 12.47
C TYR A 269 -10.00 -12.78 13.97
N TYR A 270 -9.64 -11.55 14.35
CA TYR A 270 -9.60 -11.15 15.76
C TYR A 270 -10.99 -11.20 16.41
N ALA A 271 -12.02 -10.70 15.72
CA ALA A 271 -13.39 -10.79 16.19
C ALA A 271 -13.87 -12.25 16.32
N GLY A 272 -13.51 -13.11 15.36
CA GLY A 272 -13.82 -14.54 15.40
C GLY A 272 -13.18 -15.24 16.61
N LEU A 273 -11.90 -14.98 16.88
CA LEU A 273 -11.22 -15.49 18.08
C LEU A 273 -11.86 -14.99 19.37
N ALA A 274 -12.17 -13.70 19.46
CA ALA A 274 -12.79 -13.12 20.65
C ALA A 274 -14.20 -13.66 20.90
N LEU A 275 -15.00 -13.82 19.85
CA LEU A 275 -16.33 -14.41 19.94
C LEU A 275 -16.26 -15.88 20.35
N GLY A 276 -15.32 -16.65 19.78
CA GLY A 276 -15.12 -18.06 20.14
C GLY A 276 -14.69 -18.24 21.58
N ALA A 277 -13.77 -17.40 22.07
CA ALA A 277 -13.33 -17.40 23.46
C ALA A 277 -14.47 -17.06 24.44
N ALA A 278 -15.26 -16.02 24.12
CA ALA A 278 -16.38 -15.58 24.94
C ALA A 278 -17.45 -16.67 25.10
N ARG A 279 -17.70 -17.48 24.07
CA ARG A 279 -18.60 -18.66 24.15
C ARG A 279 -18.10 -19.73 25.12
N GLY A 280 -16.78 -19.84 25.29
CA GLY A 280 -16.13 -20.70 26.27
C GLY A 280 -15.99 -20.05 27.66
N GLY A 281 -16.55 -18.85 27.88
CA GLY A 281 -16.45 -18.11 29.14
C GLY A 281 -15.17 -17.28 29.31
N ASP A 282 -14.31 -17.19 28.29
CA ASP A 282 -13.06 -16.44 28.32
C ASP A 282 -13.21 -15.11 27.54
N ASP A 283 -13.51 -14.00 28.22
CA ASP A 283 -13.62 -12.70 27.56
C ASP A 283 -12.23 -12.13 27.22
N VAL A 284 -11.96 -12.02 25.92
CA VAL A 284 -10.72 -11.49 25.34
C VAL A 284 -10.98 -10.32 24.39
N TRP A 285 -12.19 -9.74 24.37
CA TRP A 285 -12.49 -8.62 23.46
C TRP A 285 -11.61 -7.40 23.68
N ALA A 286 -11.25 -7.10 24.94
CA ALA A 286 -10.30 -6.04 25.25
C ALA A 286 -8.91 -6.31 24.67
N LEU A 287 -8.46 -7.57 24.66
CA LEU A 287 -7.19 -7.97 24.06
C LEU A 287 -7.23 -7.88 22.53
N ALA A 288 -8.34 -8.30 21.91
CA ALA A 288 -8.56 -8.19 20.47
C ALA A 288 -8.57 -6.73 20.00
N LEU A 289 -9.30 -5.87 20.72
CA LEU A 289 -9.33 -4.43 20.47
C LEU A 289 -7.94 -3.81 20.70
N GLY A 290 -7.27 -4.14 21.81
CA GLY A 290 -5.91 -3.69 22.08
C GLY A 290 -4.92 -4.07 20.97
N ALA A 291 -5.02 -5.28 20.43
CA ALA A 291 -4.17 -5.76 19.35
C ALA A 291 -4.41 -4.96 18.05
N MET A 292 -5.68 -4.72 17.69
CA MET A 292 -6.06 -3.88 16.55
C MET A 292 -5.52 -2.45 16.69
N ILE A 293 -5.65 -1.86 17.89
CA ILE A 293 -5.16 -0.51 18.18
C ILE A 293 -3.65 -0.42 18.02
N LEU A 294 -2.92 -1.37 18.63
CA LEU A 294 -1.47 -1.41 18.57
C LEU A 294 -0.97 -1.58 17.13
N GLN A 295 -1.58 -2.49 16.37
CA GLN A 295 -1.23 -2.71 14.97
C GLN A 295 -1.51 -1.47 14.12
N THR A 296 -2.65 -0.82 14.33
CA THR A 296 -3.03 0.37 13.57
C THR A 296 -2.12 1.55 13.90
N CYS A 297 -1.80 1.78 15.18
CA CYS A 297 -0.86 2.83 15.58
C CYS A 297 0.54 2.59 14.97
N ARG A 298 1.00 1.34 14.98
CA ARG A 298 2.27 0.95 14.36
C ARG A 298 2.28 1.24 12.86
N HIS A 299 1.27 0.81 12.13
CA HIS A 299 1.18 1.10 10.70
C HIS A 299 1.13 2.61 10.42
N VAL A 300 0.39 3.39 11.20
CA VAL A 300 0.34 4.85 11.04
C VAL A 300 1.71 5.48 11.33
N VAL A 301 2.51 4.95 12.27
CA VAL A 301 3.92 5.33 12.45
C VAL A 301 4.73 5.02 11.19
N ASP A 302 4.59 3.82 10.63
CA ASP A 302 5.27 3.41 9.38
C ASP A 302 4.94 4.38 8.24
N PHE A 303 3.65 4.65 8.02
CA PHE A 303 3.18 5.51 6.94
C PHE A 303 3.59 6.96 7.13
N SER A 304 3.36 7.53 8.31
CA SER A 304 3.65 8.94 8.59
C SER A 304 5.14 9.23 8.45
N PHE A 305 6.01 8.32 8.91
CA PHE A 305 7.45 8.49 8.75
C PHE A 305 7.88 8.41 7.28
N ASN A 306 7.37 7.44 6.53
CA ASN A 306 7.76 7.26 5.13
C ASN A 306 7.29 8.45 4.28
N GLU A 307 6.04 8.91 4.47
CA GLU A 307 5.50 10.07 3.76
C GLU A 307 6.27 11.36 4.11
N ALA A 308 6.61 11.53 5.40
CA ALA A 308 7.40 12.67 5.84
C ALA A 308 8.82 12.73 5.26
N ASN A 309 9.31 11.63 4.69
CA ASN A 309 10.62 11.51 4.06
C ASN A 309 10.55 11.12 2.57
N HIS A 310 9.35 11.15 1.96
CA HIS A 310 9.15 10.70 0.58
C HIS A 310 10.06 11.43 -0.41
N ASP A 311 10.21 12.76 -0.23
CA ASP A 311 11.00 13.62 -1.12
C ASP A 311 12.44 13.85 -0.60
N ALA A 312 12.88 13.11 0.42
CA ALA A 312 14.22 13.28 0.99
C ALA A 312 15.27 12.62 0.08
N THR A 313 16.27 13.40 -0.36
CA THR A 313 17.40 12.90 -1.17
C THR A 313 18.16 11.78 -0.47
N ALA A 314 18.65 10.80 -1.25
CA ALA A 314 19.31 9.58 -0.80
C ALA A 314 20.46 9.81 0.22
N ASN A 315 20.62 8.88 1.17
CA ASN A 315 21.53 8.98 2.32
C ASN A 315 23.01 8.87 1.94
N THR A 316 23.83 9.70 2.57
CA THR A 316 25.30 9.53 2.68
C THR A 316 25.76 9.36 4.15
N SER A 317 24.89 8.91 5.06
CA SER A 317 25.17 8.88 6.51
C SER A 317 25.92 7.63 7.01
N PRO A 318 26.67 7.70 8.13
CA PRO A 318 27.39 6.57 8.72
C PRO A 318 26.49 5.38 9.12
N THR A 319 25.22 5.65 9.43
CA THR A 319 24.20 4.63 9.72
C THR A 319 23.79 3.81 8.50
N ALA A 320 23.82 4.39 7.30
CA ALA A 320 23.61 3.66 6.06
C ALA A 320 24.79 2.71 5.79
N ALA A 321 26.03 3.19 5.98
CA ALA A 321 27.23 2.36 5.88
C ALA A 321 27.28 1.21 6.90
N LEU A 322 26.70 1.38 8.09
CA LEU A 322 26.55 0.31 9.07
C LEU A 322 25.47 -0.70 8.68
N SER A 323 24.36 -0.24 8.09
CA SER A 323 23.34 -1.13 7.51
C SER A 323 23.95 -1.98 6.40
N ASP A 324 24.67 -1.38 5.46
CA ASP A 324 25.31 -2.10 4.34
C ASP A 324 26.33 -3.14 4.84
N LYS A 325 27.09 -2.81 5.90
CA LYS A 325 28.00 -3.77 6.55
C LYS A 325 27.26 -4.91 7.24
N LEU A 326 26.14 -4.66 7.91
CA LEU A 326 25.34 -5.73 8.52
C LEU A 326 24.64 -6.58 7.46
N ASP A 327 24.18 -5.97 6.36
CA ASP A 327 23.51 -6.66 5.27
C ASP A 327 24.46 -7.60 4.50
N SER A 328 25.77 -7.39 4.60
CA SER A 328 26.79 -8.35 4.15
C SER A 328 26.81 -9.69 4.92
N VAL A 329 26.18 -9.75 6.09
CA VAL A 329 26.04 -10.96 6.91
C VAL A 329 24.61 -11.49 6.79
N GLY A 330 24.38 -12.37 5.80
CA GLY A 330 23.05 -12.74 5.30
C GLY A 330 22.02 -13.22 6.33
N TRP A 331 22.41 -13.83 7.46
CA TRP A 331 21.45 -14.25 8.50
C TRP A 331 20.90 -13.06 9.32
N THR A 332 21.68 -11.99 9.49
CA THR A 332 21.27 -10.81 10.27
C THR A 332 20.17 -10.02 9.58
N VAL A 333 20.13 -10.07 8.24
CA VAL A 333 19.05 -9.50 7.42
C VAL A 333 17.71 -10.14 7.76
N TRP A 334 17.67 -11.47 7.88
CA TRP A 334 16.44 -12.20 8.19
C TRP A 334 15.96 -11.95 9.62
N VAL A 335 16.87 -11.92 10.59
CA VAL A 335 16.52 -11.56 11.97
C VAL A 335 15.95 -10.15 12.04
N ARG A 336 16.55 -9.17 11.36
CA ARG A 336 16.03 -7.80 11.30
C ARG A 336 14.65 -7.75 10.66
N ARG A 337 14.43 -8.49 9.57
CA ARG A 337 13.11 -8.59 8.92
C ARG A 337 12.06 -9.22 9.84
N MET A 338 12.41 -10.30 10.55
CA MET A 338 11.49 -10.98 11.47
C MET A 338 11.15 -10.17 12.72
N ILE A 339 12.11 -9.40 13.27
CA ILE A 339 11.90 -8.55 14.47
C ILE A 339 10.77 -7.54 14.25
N VAL A 340 10.59 -7.09 13.02
CA VAL A 340 9.55 -6.15 12.61
C VAL A 340 8.16 -6.82 12.56
N LEU A 341 8.09 -8.14 12.79
CA LEU A 341 6.90 -8.99 12.74
C LEU A 341 6.04 -8.71 11.49
N PRO A 342 6.58 -8.98 10.28
CA PRO A 342 5.86 -8.76 9.02
C PRO A 342 4.60 -9.62 8.94
N ILE A 343 3.77 -9.33 7.94
CA ILE A 343 2.49 -10.00 7.71
C ILE A 343 2.65 -11.53 7.74
N GLY A 344 3.60 -12.10 6.98
CA GLY A 344 3.78 -13.55 6.93
C GLY A 344 4.08 -14.20 8.28
N GLU A 345 5.05 -13.65 9.03
CA GLU A 345 5.43 -14.12 10.36
C GLU A 345 4.28 -14.00 11.35
N ARG A 346 3.55 -12.88 11.29
CA ARG A 346 2.42 -12.60 12.17
C ARG A 346 1.27 -13.56 11.92
N TRP A 347 0.93 -13.80 10.64
CA TRP A 347 -0.12 -14.73 10.25
C TRP A 347 0.25 -16.17 10.60
N ALA A 348 1.51 -16.56 10.40
CA ALA A 348 2.02 -17.86 10.84
C ALA A 348 1.89 -18.04 12.36
N MET A 349 2.34 -17.06 13.14
CA MET A 349 2.22 -17.06 14.59
C MET A 349 0.76 -17.16 15.04
N ILE A 350 -0.13 -16.32 14.48
CA ILE A 350 -1.56 -16.35 14.82
C ILE A 350 -2.18 -17.70 14.47
N ALA A 351 -1.92 -18.23 13.27
CA ALA A 351 -2.48 -19.51 12.83
C ALA A 351 -2.04 -20.67 13.73
N ILE A 352 -0.73 -20.76 13.99
CA ILE A 352 -0.16 -21.83 14.81
C ILE A 352 -0.66 -21.73 16.25
N LEU A 353 -0.63 -20.54 16.87
CA LEU A 353 -1.09 -20.37 18.24
C LEU A 353 -2.60 -20.57 18.37
N THR A 354 -3.39 -20.14 17.38
CA THR A 354 -4.83 -20.42 17.37
C THR A 354 -5.06 -21.93 17.39
N ALA A 355 -4.40 -22.68 16.50
CA ALA A 355 -4.57 -24.12 16.39
C ALA A 355 -3.99 -24.89 17.59
N ALA A 356 -2.92 -24.40 18.19
CA ALA A 356 -2.17 -25.09 19.23
C ALA A 356 -2.56 -24.69 20.66
N THR A 357 -3.11 -23.50 20.88
CA THR A 357 -3.30 -22.91 22.23
C THR A 357 -4.72 -22.32 22.40
N THR A 358 -4.85 -21.24 23.16
CA THR A 358 -6.11 -20.52 23.39
C THR A 358 -6.09 -19.13 22.73
N PRO A 359 -7.27 -18.53 22.44
CA PRO A 359 -7.34 -17.16 21.93
C PRO A 359 -6.60 -16.14 22.81
N ARG A 360 -6.69 -16.27 24.14
CA ARG A 360 -5.98 -15.40 25.10
C ARG A 360 -4.46 -15.45 24.91
N ILE A 361 -3.87 -16.65 24.81
CA ILE A 361 -2.42 -16.81 24.58
C ILE A 361 -2.04 -16.23 23.22
N THR A 362 -2.87 -16.47 22.20
CA THR A 362 -2.66 -15.92 20.85
C THR A 362 -2.61 -14.40 20.87
N PHE A 363 -3.55 -13.74 21.57
CA PHE A 363 -3.55 -12.29 21.71
C PHE A 363 -2.41 -11.75 22.56
N TYR A 364 -2.00 -12.43 23.65
CA TYR A 364 -0.82 -12.02 24.42
C TYR A 364 0.45 -12.08 23.59
N ALA A 365 0.68 -13.17 22.86
CA ALA A 365 1.83 -13.29 21.97
C ALA A 365 1.83 -12.21 20.89
N LEU A 366 0.65 -11.94 20.30
CA LEU A 366 0.48 -10.88 19.32
C LEU A 366 0.77 -9.49 19.90
N LEU A 367 0.19 -9.15 21.06
CA LEU A 367 0.40 -7.86 21.72
C LEU A 367 1.88 -7.65 22.09
N ILE A 368 2.53 -8.65 22.66
CA ILE A 368 3.95 -8.59 23.05
C ILE A 368 4.83 -8.43 21.80
N GLY A 369 4.60 -9.26 20.77
CA GLY A 369 5.36 -9.22 19.52
C GLY A 369 5.19 -7.88 18.80
N CYS A 370 3.95 -7.41 18.64
CA CYS A 370 3.66 -6.12 18.00
C CYS A 370 4.20 -4.93 18.82
N ALA A 371 4.15 -4.99 20.16
CA ALA A 371 4.68 -3.92 21.01
C ALA A 371 6.21 -3.83 20.89
N PHE A 372 6.89 -4.97 20.90
CA PHE A 372 8.33 -5.04 20.67
C PHE A 372 8.70 -4.48 19.29
N ALA A 373 8.01 -4.95 18.24
CA ALA A 373 8.23 -4.51 16.88
C ALA A 373 7.95 -3.01 16.69
N ALA A 374 6.87 -2.49 17.28
CA ALA A 374 6.52 -1.07 17.26
C ALA A 374 7.58 -0.22 17.98
N THR A 375 8.07 -0.67 19.14
CA THR A 375 9.12 0.02 19.90
C THR A 375 10.42 0.07 19.10
N TYR A 376 10.84 -1.07 18.55
CA TYR A 376 12.06 -1.20 17.75
C TYR A 376 12.05 -0.27 16.52
N THR A 377 10.98 -0.34 15.72
CA THR A 377 10.83 0.47 14.50
C THR A 377 10.69 1.97 14.79
N THR A 378 9.89 2.34 15.79
CA THR A 378 9.68 3.74 16.17
C THR A 378 10.96 4.35 16.73
N ALA A 379 11.69 3.65 17.62
CA ALA A 379 12.95 4.13 18.15
C ALA A 379 14.00 4.37 17.05
N GLY A 380 14.14 3.41 16.11
CA GLY A 380 15.03 3.56 14.96
C GLY A 380 14.67 4.76 14.07
N ARG A 381 13.37 5.03 13.87
CA ARG A 381 12.89 6.18 13.09
C ARG A 381 13.04 7.52 13.80
N VAL A 382 12.82 7.58 15.12
CA VAL A 382 13.09 8.76 15.92
C VAL A 382 14.58 9.11 15.84
N LEU A 383 15.45 8.10 16.00
CA LEU A 383 16.89 8.29 15.85
C LEU A 383 17.26 8.78 14.45
N ARG A 384 16.73 8.17 13.39
CA ARG A 384 16.92 8.63 12.00
C ARG A 384 16.42 10.06 11.79
N SER A 385 15.29 10.43 12.38
CA SER A 385 14.71 11.77 12.25
C SER A 385 15.52 12.85 12.94
N LEU A 386 16.09 12.54 14.12
CA LEU A 386 16.91 13.49 14.87
C LEU A 386 18.32 13.64 14.29
N THR A 387 18.83 12.59 13.64
CA THR A 387 20.17 12.60 13.03
C THR A 387 20.17 13.17 11.61
N ARG A 388 19.08 13.01 10.85
CA ARG A 388 18.96 13.58 9.50
C ARG A 388 18.53 15.04 9.56
N ARG A 389 19.32 15.94 8.94
CA ARG A 389 18.89 17.32 8.64
C ARG A 389 18.08 17.39 7.34
N ALA A 390 17.10 16.51 7.17
CA ALA A 390 16.24 16.53 5.98
C ALA A 390 15.24 17.69 6.09
N ARG A 391 15.15 18.50 5.04
CA ARG A 391 14.13 19.56 4.94
C ARG A 391 12.86 18.95 4.33
N ARG A 392 11.74 19.00 5.06
CA ARG A 392 10.47 18.46 4.59
C ARG A 392 9.76 19.42 3.63
N THR A 393 9.15 18.84 2.60
CA THR A 393 8.39 19.55 1.57
C THR A 393 7.01 19.97 2.09
N ASP A 394 6.36 20.91 1.39
CA ASP A 394 4.97 21.28 1.68
C ASP A 394 4.00 20.12 1.43
N ARG A 395 4.29 19.29 0.42
CA ARG A 395 3.58 18.04 0.14
C ARG A 395 3.59 17.11 1.36
N ALA A 396 4.77 16.83 1.92
CA ALA A 396 4.91 15.97 3.09
C ALA A 396 4.16 16.54 4.32
N ALA A 397 4.21 17.86 4.53
CA ALA A 397 3.49 18.51 5.61
C ALA A 397 1.96 18.41 5.43
N GLN A 398 1.46 18.56 4.20
CA GLN A 398 0.04 18.39 3.88
C GLN A 398 -0.41 16.95 4.11
N ALA A 399 0.36 15.97 3.64
CA ALA A 399 0.03 14.57 3.83
C ALA A 399 -0.03 14.18 5.32
N LEU A 400 0.88 14.71 6.15
CA LEU A 400 0.80 14.54 7.61
C LEU A 400 -0.44 15.19 8.23
N ALA A 401 -0.84 16.37 7.73
CA ALA A 401 -2.06 17.04 8.19
C ALA A 401 -3.32 16.25 7.81
N ASP A 402 -3.34 15.67 6.61
CA ASP A 402 -4.43 14.81 6.14
C ASP A 402 -4.51 13.51 6.97
N LEU A 403 -3.35 12.89 7.27
CA LEU A 403 -3.26 11.72 8.15
C LEU A 403 -3.67 12.02 9.60
N ALA A 404 -3.59 13.28 10.04
CA ALA A 404 -4.02 13.68 11.38
C ALA A 404 -5.54 13.59 11.56
N ASP A 405 -6.33 13.64 10.48
CA ASP A 405 -7.81 13.53 10.50
C ASP A 405 -8.49 14.56 11.43
N SER A 406 -7.91 15.75 11.53
CA SER A 406 -8.39 16.81 12.43
C SER A 406 -9.75 17.34 11.94
N GLY A 407 -10.74 17.28 12.82
CA GLY A 407 -12.11 17.70 12.57
C GLY A 407 -12.35 19.19 12.81
N PRO A 408 -13.63 19.60 12.86
CA PRO A 408 -14.01 21.01 12.98
C PRO A 408 -13.50 21.70 14.25
N LEU A 409 -13.43 20.98 15.38
CA LEU A 409 -13.02 21.57 16.65
C LEU A 409 -11.52 21.89 16.61
N ALA A 410 -10.70 20.92 16.22
CA ALA A 410 -9.26 21.11 16.12
C ALA A 410 -8.92 22.16 15.04
N GLN A 411 -9.59 22.14 13.89
CA GLN A 411 -9.37 23.12 12.82
C GLN A 411 -9.76 24.55 13.25
N GLY A 412 -10.91 24.72 13.91
CA GLY A 412 -11.32 26.03 14.43
C GLY A 412 -10.37 26.57 15.50
N LEU A 413 -9.93 25.70 16.41
CA LEU A 413 -8.94 26.03 17.43
C LEU A 413 -7.55 26.31 16.85
N ALA A 414 -7.15 25.61 15.79
CA ALA A 414 -5.89 25.82 15.10
C ALA A 414 -5.79 27.24 14.51
N GLU A 415 -6.87 27.74 13.90
CA GLU A 415 -6.90 29.10 13.37
C GLU A 415 -6.90 30.15 14.50
N ALA A 416 -7.65 29.92 15.59
CA ALA A 416 -7.66 30.80 16.76
C ALA A 416 -6.29 30.83 17.49
N LEU A 417 -5.59 29.69 17.54
CA LEU A 417 -4.32 29.51 18.25
C LEU A 417 -3.10 29.71 17.34
N LYS A 418 -3.26 30.15 16.09
CA LYS A 418 -2.17 30.36 15.13
C LYS A 418 -1.08 31.29 15.64
N ASN A 419 -1.46 32.39 16.30
CA ASN A 419 -0.53 33.37 16.87
C ASN A 419 0.25 32.86 18.09
N PRO A 420 -0.38 32.28 19.14
CA PRO A 420 0.37 31.67 20.22
C PRO A 420 1.19 30.47 19.73
N ALA A 421 0.65 29.68 18.79
CA ALA A 421 1.36 28.59 18.16
C ALA A 421 2.67 29.09 17.57
N ARG A 422 2.71 30.22 16.83
CA ARG A 422 3.92 30.86 16.25
C ARG A 422 5.03 31.24 17.23
N LYS A 423 4.79 31.23 18.55
CA LYS A 423 5.84 31.46 19.56
C LYS A 423 6.47 30.18 20.10
N LEU A 424 5.85 29.02 19.87
CA LEU A 424 6.33 27.73 20.36
C LEU A 424 7.59 27.21 19.62
N PRO A 425 8.42 26.39 20.28
CA PRO A 425 9.59 25.78 19.65
C PRO A 425 9.20 24.78 18.54
N GLY A 426 10.13 24.49 17.64
CA GLY A 426 9.89 23.65 16.45
C GLY A 426 9.50 22.19 16.75
N PHE A 427 9.70 21.70 17.97
CA PHE A 427 9.29 20.36 18.42
C PHE A 427 7.97 20.37 19.21
N ALA A 428 7.30 21.53 19.33
CA ALA A 428 6.13 21.66 20.18
C ALA A 428 4.94 20.83 19.70
N ALA A 429 4.72 20.71 18.38
CA ALA A 429 3.58 19.99 17.82
C ALA A 429 3.47 18.53 18.33
N PRO A 430 4.50 17.66 18.18
CA PRO A 430 4.44 16.31 18.70
C PRO A 430 4.39 16.24 20.23
N VAL A 431 5.02 17.16 20.95
CA VAL A 431 4.99 17.19 22.43
C VAL A 431 3.59 17.55 22.94
N VAL A 432 2.95 18.57 22.36
CA VAL A 432 1.59 19.00 22.72
C VAL A 432 0.59 17.89 22.39
N ALA A 433 0.72 17.25 21.22
CA ALA A 433 -0.12 16.12 20.83
C ALA A 433 0.01 14.95 21.83
N LEU A 434 1.24 14.60 22.24
CA LEU A 434 1.49 13.56 23.23
C LEU A 434 0.91 13.91 24.61
N LEU A 435 1.16 15.12 25.10
CA LEU A 435 0.64 15.55 26.41
C LEU A 435 -0.89 15.57 26.43
N GLY A 436 -1.52 16.06 25.36
CA GLY A 436 -2.98 16.02 25.18
C GLY A 436 -3.52 14.59 25.23
N ALA A 437 -2.88 13.67 24.51
CA ALA A 437 -3.23 12.25 24.53
C ALA A 437 -3.10 11.63 25.93
N LEU A 438 -1.99 11.90 26.63
CA LEU A 438 -1.75 11.38 27.98
C LEU A 438 -2.76 11.91 29.00
N VAL A 439 -3.11 13.20 28.93
CA VAL A 439 -4.12 13.80 29.81
C VAL A 439 -5.50 13.18 29.56
N LEU A 440 -5.90 13.04 28.29
CA LEU A 440 -7.16 12.41 27.92
C LEU A 440 -7.24 10.96 28.43
N LEU A 441 -6.23 10.15 28.13
CA LEU A 441 -6.20 8.75 28.56
C LEU A 441 -6.15 8.62 30.08
N GLY A 442 -5.38 9.46 30.77
CA GLY A 442 -5.29 9.48 32.23
C GLY A 442 -6.61 9.87 32.92
N LEU A 443 -7.36 10.82 32.34
CA LEU A 443 -8.68 11.20 32.83
C LEU A 443 -9.76 10.18 32.47
N ALA A 444 -9.68 9.54 31.30
CA ALA A 444 -10.57 8.45 30.92
C ALA A 444 -10.34 7.18 31.77
N ALA A 445 -9.12 6.97 32.26
CA ALA A 445 -8.73 5.82 33.09
C ALA A 445 -9.14 5.95 34.57
N GLN A 446 -9.65 7.10 35.03
CA GLN A 446 -10.10 7.28 36.42
C GLN A 446 -11.15 6.22 36.82
N PRO A 447 -11.20 5.71 38.06
CA PRO A 447 -12.14 4.66 38.44
C PRO A 447 -13.62 5.03 38.17
N GLY A 448 -14.41 4.05 37.73
CA GLY A 448 -15.86 4.20 37.51
C GLY A 448 -16.26 4.62 36.08
N PHE A 449 -17.47 4.23 35.69
CA PHE A 449 -18.13 4.61 34.44
C PHE A 449 -19.08 5.79 34.68
N GLY A 450 -19.26 6.69 33.71
CA GLY A 450 -20.23 7.79 33.83
C GLY A 450 -19.73 9.13 34.42
N GLY A 451 -18.42 9.32 34.60
CA GLY A 451 -17.86 10.55 35.18
C GLY A 451 -17.56 11.68 34.17
N PRO A 452 -17.54 12.96 34.60
CA PRO A 452 -17.27 14.10 33.72
C PRO A 452 -15.79 14.19 33.29
N TRP A 453 -14.88 13.50 33.98
CA TRP A 453 -13.44 13.62 33.76
C TRP A 453 -13.00 13.23 32.35
N ALA A 454 -13.61 12.20 31.76
CA ALA A 454 -13.33 11.82 30.38
C ALA A 454 -13.70 12.95 29.39
N VAL A 455 -14.81 13.66 29.64
CA VAL A 455 -15.25 14.80 28.84
C VAL A 455 -14.29 15.98 29.00
N VAL A 456 -13.86 16.28 30.23
CA VAL A 456 -12.83 17.30 30.49
C VAL A 456 -11.54 16.97 29.73
N GLY A 457 -11.11 15.71 29.80
CA GLY A 457 -9.96 15.23 29.03
C GLY A 457 -10.14 15.40 27.53
N ALA A 458 -11.32 15.14 26.98
CA ALA A 458 -11.61 15.31 25.56
C ALA A 458 -11.61 16.79 25.13
N VAL A 459 -12.07 17.70 25.98
CA VAL A 459 -11.99 19.15 25.73
C VAL A 459 -10.53 19.61 25.72
N VAL A 460 -9.74 19.21 26.72
CA VAL A 460 -8.30 19.51 26.76
C VAL A 460 -7.61 18.94 25.52
N TYR A 461 -7.93 17.70 25.15
CA TYR A 461 -7.43 17.04 23.96
C TYR A 461 -7.73 17.86 22.70
N ALA A 462 -8.98 18.29 22.47
CA ALA A 462 -9.35 19.11 21.32
C ALA A 462 -8.52 20.42 21.23
N VAL A 463 -8.30 21.10 22.36
CA VAL A 463 -7.44 22.30 22.45
C VAL A 463 -5.99 21.98 22.09
N THR A 464 -5.42 20.94 22.69
CA THR A 464 -4.04 20.53 22.41
C THR A 464 -3.85 20.05 20.97
N SER A 465 -4.83 19.35 20.39
CA SER A 465 -4.82 18.92 19.01
C SER A 465 -4.85 20.10 18.05
N GLY A 466 -5.75 21.07 18.28
CA GLY A 466 -5.78 22.32 17.50
C GLY A 466 -4.45 23.09 17.59
N LEU A 467 -3.85 23.17 18.78
CA LEU A 467 -2.53 23.80 18.95
C LEU A 467 -1.41 23.04 18.21
N ALA A 468 -1.45 21.71 18.20
CA ALA A 468 -0.46 20.87 17.53
C ALA A 468 -0.50 21.00 16.00
N VAL A 469 -1.70 21.16 15.40
CA VAL A 469 -1.88 21.32 13.94
C VAL A 469 -1.97 22.79 13.50
N ALA A 470 -1.85 23.76 14.41
CA ALA A 470 -1.88 25.20 14.10
C ALA A 470 -0.73 25.69 13.20
N ARG A 471 0.29 24.85 12.99
CA ARG A 471 1.40 25.12 12.07
C ARG A 471 1.58 23.94 11.10
N PRO A 472 2.12 24.18 9.89
CA PRO A 472 2.52 23.10 8.99
C PRO A 472 3.50 22.14 9.67
N LEU A 473 3.23 20.84 9.58
CA LEU A 473 3.97 19.74 10.22
C LEU A 473 5.32 19.47 9.54
N LYS A 474 6.25 20.42 9.65
CA LYS A 474 7.57 20.37 8.99
C LYS A 474 8.73 19.99 9.93
N GLY A 475 8.51 19.96 11.25
CA GLY A 475 9.51 19.63 12.26
C GLY A 475 9.94 18.17 12.21
N ALA A 476 11.18 17.88 12.63
CA ALA A 476 11.80 16.55 12.50
C ALA A 476 10.99 15.40 13.12
N LEU A 477 10.19 15.65 14.14
CA LEU A 477 9.37 14.65 14.82
C LEU A 477 7.86 14.82 14.58
N ASP A 478 7.45 15.75 13.72
CA ASP A 478 6.03 16.06 13.51
C ASP A 478 5.24 14.89 12.90
N TRP A 479 5.92 13.93 12.26
CA TRP A 479 5.30 12.67 11.80
C TRP A 479 4.75 11.79 12.94
N LEU A 480 5.09 12.08 14.20
CA LEU A 480 4.50 11.42 15.37
C LEU A 480 3.12 11.98 15.76
N VAL A 481 2.72 13.14 15.22
CA VAL A 481 1.43 13.76 15.55
C VAL A 481 0.24 12.86 15.17
N PRO A 482 0.12 12.34 13.93
CA PRO A 482 -0.98 11.44 13.60
C PRO A 482 -1.03 10.17 14.46
N PRO A 483 0.09 9.43 14.68
CA PRO A 483 0.10 8.29 15.60
C PRO A 483 -0.39 8.60 17.01
N PHE A 484 0.00 9.73 17.60
CA PHE A 484 -0.47 10.12 18.94
C PHE A 484 -1.97 10.38 18.96
N PHE A 485 -2.53 10.96 17.90
CA PHE A 485 -3.97 11.14 17.80
C PHE A 485 -4.72 9.82 17.69
N ARG A 486 -4.21 8.83 16.93
CA ARG A 486 -4.81 7.48 16.87
C ARG A 486 -4.77 6.77 18.21
N ALA A 487 -3.63 6.81 18.90
CA ALA A 487 -3.50 6.19 20.21
C ALA A 487 -4.46 6.81 21.23
N ALA A 488 -4.64 8.14 21.19
CA ALA A 488 -5.56 8.87 22.05
C ALA A 488 -7.02 8.50 21.79
N GLU A 489 -7.45 8.59 20.52
CA GLU A 489 -8.82 8.29 20.09
C GLU A 489 -9.19 6.84 20.42
N TYR A 490 -8.41 5.88 19.93
CA TYR A 490 -8.74 4.47 20.10
C TYR A 490 -8.56 3.97 21.53
N GLY A 491 -7.53 4.45 22.22
CA GLY A 491 -7.32 4.14 23.63
C GLY A 491 -8.49 4.62 24.49
N THR A 492 -9.05 5.79 24.20
CA THR A 492 -10.22 6.31 24.92
C THR A 492 -11.45 5.43 24.70
N VAL A 493 -11.73 5.03 23.46
CA VAL A 493 -12.84 4.12 23.14
C VAL A 493 -12.69 2.78 23.88
N LEU A 494 -11.48 2.19 23.85
CA LEU A 494 -11.18 0.93 24.58
C LEU A 494 -11.39 1.09 26.09
N LEU A 495 -10.82 2.13 26.71
CA LEU A 495 -10.91 2.35 28.15
C LEU A 495 -12.37 2.52 28.60
N LEU A 496 -13.15 3.33 27.91
CA LEU A 496 -14.55 3.57 28.27
C LEU A 496 -15.42 2.33 28.05
N ALA A 497 -15.19 1.57 26.97
CA ALA A 497 -15.92 0.33 26.72
C ALA A 497 -15.56 -0.78 27.72
N ALA A 498 -14.30 -0.89 28.12
CA ALA A 498 -13.87 -1.83 29.15
C ALA A 498 -14.52 -1.51 30.52
N LYS A 499 -14.59 -0.23 30.88
CA LYS A 499 -15.17 0.24 32.14
C LYS A 499 -16.69 0.18 32.19
N ALA A 500 -17.35 0.09 31.03
CA ALA A 500 -18.80 -0.07 30.98
C ALA A 500 -19.25 -1.40 31.59
N GLU A 501 -18.39 -2.43 31.61
CA GLU A 501 -18.64 -3.75 32.23
C GLU A 501 -19.97 -4.40 31.79
N VAL A 502 -20.45 -4.06 30.59
CA VAL A 502 -21.67 -4.63 29.99
C VAL A 502 -21.31 -5.41 28.73
N ASN A 503 -21.89 -6.61 28.63
CA ASN A 503 -21.79 -7.45 27.44
C ASN A 503 -22.20 -6.66 26.18
N GLY A 504 -21.30 -6.60 25.20
CA GLY A 504 -21.52 -5.87 23.95
C GLY A 504 -20.80 -4.53 23.84
N ALA A 505 -20.36 -3.91 24.95
CA ALA A 505 -19.64 -2.63 24.90
C ALA A 505 -18.29 -2.76 24.17
N LEU A 506 -17.48 -3.77 24.53
CA LEU A 506 -16.19 -4.03 23.87
C LEU A 506 -16.34 -4.48 22.40
N PRO A 507 -17.26 -5.39 22.03
CA PRO A 507 -17.58 -5.66 20.62
C PRO A 507 -18.02 -4.42 19.83
N ALA A 508 -18.85 -3.55 20.41
CA ALA A 508 -19.30 -2.32 19.76
C ALA A 508 -18.14 -1.33 19.57
N ALA A 509 -17.29 -1.17 20.57
CA ALA A 509 -16.04 -0.42 20.48
C ALA A 509 -15.09 -0.97 19.42
N PHE A 510 -14.98 -2.31 19.32
CA PHE A 510 -14.22 -2.97 18.26
C PHE A 510 -14.75 -2.60 16.88
N GLY A 511 -16.07 -2.66 16.68
CA GLY A 511 -16.70 -2.24 15.43
C GLY A 511 -16.42 -0.76 15.09
N LEU A 512 -16.52 0.14 16.08
CA LEU A 512 -16.25 1.56 15.88
C LEU A 512 -14.80 1.82 15.50
N VAL A 513 -13.85 1.26 16.25
CA VAL A 513 -12.42 1.44 15.96
C VAL A 513 -12.06 0.80 14.63
N ALA A 514 -12.63 -0.35 14.26
CA ALA A 514 -12.41 -0.96 12.95
C ALA A 514 -12.89 -0.05 11.79
N ALA A 515 -14.07 0.57 11.93
CA ALA A 515 -14.62 1.49 10.93
C ALA A 515 -13.77 2.77 10.79
N VAL A 516 -13.32 3.33 11.91
CA VAL A 516 -12.45 4.52 11.92
C VAL A 516 -11.04 4.18 11.42
N ALA A 517 -10.49 3.03 11.80
CA ALA A 517 -9.20 2.55 11.29
C ALA A 517 -9.25 2.36 9.77
N TYR A 518 -10.33 1.80 9.24
CA TYR A 518 -10.53 1.69 7.79
C TYR A 518 -10.46 3.05 7.08
N HIS A 519 -11.13 4.09 7.61
CA HIS A 519 -11.02 5.46 7.09
C HIS A 519 -9.57 5.96 7.03
N HIS A 520 -8.77 5.67 8.06
CA HIS A 520 -7.36 6.07 8.08
C HIS A 520 -6.50 5.28 7.10
N TYR A 521 -6.74 3.97 6.93
CA TYR A 521 -6.08 3.21 5.88
C TYR A 521 -6.46 3.71 4.49
N ASP A 522 -7.74 3.96 4.24
CA ASP A 522 -8.20 4.53 2.97
C ASP A 522 -7.48 5.86 2.66
N THR A 523 -7.34 6.73 3.67
CA THR A 523 -6.54 7.96 3.57
C THR A 523 -5.08 7.69 3.19
N VAL A 524 -4.41 6.74 3.85
CA VAL A 524 -3.03 6.34 3.54
C VAL A 524 -2.90 5.86 2.10
N TYR A 525 -3.80 4.99 1.64
CA TYR A 525 -3.72 4.40 0.30
C TYR A 525 -3.97 5.42 -0.80
N ARG A 526 -4.86 6.40 -0.58
CA ARG A 526 -5.05 7.50 -1.55
C ARG A 526 -3.84 8.43 -1.63
N ILE A 527 -3.23 8.75 -0.49
CA ILE A 527 -2.01 9.59 -0.45
C ILE A 527 -0.85 8.88 -1.15
N ARG A 528 -0.59 7.61 -0.82
CA ARG A 528 0.41 6.78 -1.52
C ARG A 528 0.14 6.65 -3.01
N GLY A 529 -1.15 6.58 -3.37
CA GLY A 529 -1.64 6.57 -4.74
C GLY A 529 -1.44 7.87 -5.53
N ASN A 530 -0.89 8.93 -4.92
CA ASN A 530 -0.91 10.29 -5.48
C ASN A 530 -2.33 10.78 -5.84
N ALA A 531 -3.36 10.21 -5.21
CA ALA A 531 -4.76 10.47 -5.51
C ALA A 531 -5.40 11.49 -4.57
N GLY A 532 -4.61 12.04 -3.62
CA GLY A 532 -5.03 13.03 -2.63
C GLY A 532 -5.56 12.42 -1.33
N ALA A 533 -6.16 13.24 -0.47
CA ALA A 533 -6.82 12.81 0.75
C ALA A 533 -8.35 12.69 0.55
N PRO A 534 -9.07 11.99 1.44
CA PRO A 534 -10.54 12.00 1.42
C PRO A 534 -11.10 13.42 1.51
N PRO A 535 -12.28 13.67 0.95
CA PRO A 535 -12.83 15.02 0.86
C PRO A 535 -13.12 15.58 2.26
N ALA A 536 -12.87 16.88 2.46
CA ALA A 536 -13.01 17.52 3.78
C ALA A 536 -14.41 17.39 4.39
N TRP A 537 -15.47 17.27 3.58
CA TRP A 537 -16.82 17.03 4.09
C TRP A 537 -16.94 15.68 4.82
N LEU A 538 -16.20 14.65 4.38
CA LEU A 538 -16.23 13.33 5.00
C LEU A 538 -15.70 13.43 6.43
N VAL A 539 -14.49 13.98 6.60
CA VAL A 539 -13.86 14.20 7.92
C VAL A 539 -14.77 15.01 8.85
N ARG A 540 -15.41 16.07 8.33
CA ARG A 540 -16.38 16.87 9.12
C ARG A 540 -17.62 16.08 9.51
N ALA A 541 -18.19 15.29 8.59
CA ALA A 541 -19.39 14.49 8.83
C ALA A 541 -19.15 13.40 9.88
N ILE A 542 -17.96 12.78 9.87
CA ILE A 542 -17.54 11.82 10.88
C ILE A 542 -16.84 12.49 12.08
N GLY A 543 -16.87 13.82 12.20
CA GLY A 543 -16.40 14.58 13.37
C GLY A 543 -14.89 14.74 13.55
N GLY A 544 -14.05 14.15 12.70
CA GLY A 544 -12.60 14.03 12.92
C GLY A 544 -12.24 13.31 14.24
N HIS A 545 -10.95 13.16 14.51
CA HIS A 545 -10.49 12.39 15.66
C HIS A 545 -10.94 12.99 16.99
N GLU A 546 -10.94 14.32 17.12
CA GLU A 546 -11.28 15.00 18.35
C GLU A 546 -12.80 15.09 18.59
N GLY A 547 -13.59 15.28 17.52
CA GLY A 547 -15.05 15.32 17.62
C GLY A 547 -15.65 13.96 17.95
N ARG A 548 -15.13 12.87 17.35
CA ARG A 548 -15.54 11.50 17.73
C ARG A 548 -15.15 11.16 19.16
N THR A 549 -13.93 11.51 19.55
CA THR A 549 -13.47 11.30 20.93
C THR A 549 -14.36 12.04 21.93
N LEU A 550 -14.66 13.32 21.67
CA LEU A 550 -15.56 14.10 22.50
C LEU A 550 -16.96 13.48 22.56
N LEU A 551 -17.53 13.10 21.42
CA LEU A 551 -18.84 12.45 21.36
C LEU A 551 -18.87 11.16 22.19
N VAL A 552 -17.88 10.28 22.04
CA VAL A 552 -17.80 9.03 22.81
C VAL A 552 -17.68 9.30 24.32
N THR A 553 -16.86 10.27 24.73
CA THR A 553 -16.73 10.62 26.16
C THR A 553 -18.02 11.22 26.74
N VAL A 554 -18.73 12.05 25.97
CA VAL A 554 -20.03 12.61 26.38
C VAL A 554 -21.08 11.50 26.49
N LEU A 555 -21.17 10.62 25.49
CA LEU A 555 -22.09 9.48 25.53
C LEU A 555 -21.82 8.58 26.74
N ALA A 556 -20.55 8.31 27.06
CA ALA A 556 -20.18 7.54 28.24
C ALA A 556 -20.55 8.24 29.56
N ALA A 557 -20.58 9.57 29.59
CA ALA A 557 -20.92 10.34 30.78
C ALA A 557 -22.44 10.48 31.01
N VAL A 558 -23.24 10.50 29.95
CA VAL A 558 -24.69 10.80 30.04
C VAL A 558 -25.60 9.58 29.88
N LEU A 559 -25.10 8.48 29.34
CA LEU A 559 -25.87 7.26 29.12
C LEU A 559 -25.57 6.19 30.18
N SER A 560 -26.52 5.28 30.38
CA SER A 560 -26.23 4.04 31.10
C SER A 560 -25.23 3.17 30.30
N ALA A 561 -24.54 2.24 30.94
CA ALA A 561 -23.58 1.37 30.26
C ALA A 561 -24.21 0.54 29.11
N SER A 562 -25.47 0.10 29.26
CA SER A 562 -26.19 -0.60 28.19
C SER A 562 -26.56 0.31 27.03
N GLN A 563 -27.04 1.53 27.32
CA GLN A 563 -27.32 2.54 26.30
C GLN A 563 -26.04 2.98 25.58
N PHE A 564 -24.91 3.08 26.29
CA PHE A 564 -23.61 3.39 25.72
C PHE A 564 -23.15 2.32 24.74
N SER A 565 -23.34 1.03 25.04
CA SER A 565 -23.05 -0.05 24.09
C SER A 565 -23.86 0.11 22.79
N VAL A 566 -25.17 0.39 22.89
CA VAL A 566 -26.02 0.65 21.72
C VAL A 566 -25.53 1.87 20.95
N ALA A 567 -25.19 2.96 21.65
CA ALA A 567 -24.69 4.18 21.03
C ALA A 567 -23.38 3.95 20.27
N LEU A 568 -22.44 3.17 20.83
CA LEU A 568 -21.22 2.76 20.14
C LEU A 568 -21.52 1.95 18.88
N THR A 569 -22.49 1.02 18.93
CA THR A 569 -22.89 0.25 17.74
C THR A 569 -23.49 1.16 16.66
N VAL A 570 -24.39 2.07 17.03
CA VAL A 570 -24.98 3.04 16.09
C VAL A 570 -23.89 3.90 15.46
N LEU A 571 -22.95 4.41 16.26
CA LEU A 571 -21.83 5.21 15.76
C LEU A 571 -20.92 4.39 14.83
N ALA A 572 -20.60 3.14 15.20
CA ALA A 572 -19.80 2.24 14.37
C ALA A 572 -20.43 2.03 12.99
N VAL A 573 -21.73 1.71 12.95
CA VAL A 573 -22.48 1.50 11.71
C VAL A 573 -22.56 2.80 10.90
N ALA A 574 -22.88 3.93 11.53
CA ALA A 574 -22.97 5.21 10.84
C ALA A 574 -21.62 5.62 10.21
N VAL A 575 -20.52 5.52 10.96
CA VAL A 575 -19.17 5.82 10.44
C VAL A 575 -18.81 4.84 9.32
N ALA A 576 -19.01 3.54 9.52
CA ALA A 576 -18.69 2.52 8.51
C ALA A 576 -19.45 2.78 7.20
N LEU A 577 -20.75 3.06 7.26
CA LEU A 577 -21.55 3.32 6.07
C LEU A 577 -21.07 4.56 5.30
N VAL A 578 -20.85 5.68 6.00
CA VAL A 578 -20.44 6.93 5.36
C VAL A 578 -19.05 6.78 4.71
N VAL A 579 -18.11 6.16 5.42
CA VAL A 579 -16.73 5.96 4.94
C VAL A 579 -16.69 4.95 3.79
N LEU A 580 -17.36 3.79 3.92
CA LEU A 580 -17.36 2.77 2.87
C LEU A 580 -18.03 3.27 1.60
N VAL A 581 -19.14 4.00 1.70
CA VAL A 581 -19.81 4.55 0.52
C VAL A 581 -18.93 5.56 -0.21
N GLU A 582 -18.23 6.44 0.52
CA GLU A 582 -17.31 7.40 -0.11
C GLU A 582 -16.08 6.70 -0.70
N SER A 583 -15.49 5.74 0.02
CA SER A 583 -14.35 4.95 -0.47
C SER A 583 -14.70 4.16 -1.73
N ILE A 584 -15.79 3.40 -1.72
CA ILE A 584 -16.25 2.66 -2.91
C ILE A 584 -16.50 3.63 -4.07
N ARG A 585 -17.21 4.74 -3.83
CA ARG A 585 -17.46 5.73 -4.88
C ARG A 585 -16.16 6.25 -5.47
N PHE A 586 -15.18 6.60 -4.64
CA PHE A 586 -13.90 7.09 -5.09
C PHE A 586 -13.16 6.05 -5.91
N TRP A 587 -12.89 4.86 -5.37
CA TRP A 587 -12.06 3.86 -6.04
C TRP A 587 -12.69 3.29 -7.31
N VAL A 588 -14.03 3.22 -7.37
CA VAL A 588 -14.74 2.81 -8.59
C VAL A 588 -14.72 3.91 -9.67
N SER A 589 -14.80 5.19 -9.29
CA SER A 589 -14.82 6.31 -10.25
C SER A 589 -13.45 6.89 -10.58
N SER A 590 -12.43 6.63 -9.77
CA SER A 590 -11.10 7.20 -9.92
C SER A 590 -10.30 6.44 -10.99
N GLY A 591 -9.72 7.20 -11.94
CA GLY A 591 -8.62 6.73 -12.79
C GLY A 591 -7.26 6.87 -12.11
N ALA A 592 -7.18 6.65 -10.80
CA ALA A 592 -5.94 6.79 -10.04
C ALA A 592 -4.82 5.87 -10.62
N PRO A 593 -3.56 6.05 -10.25
CA PRO A 593 -2.52 5.08 -10.58
C PRO A 593 -2.68 3.81 -9.73
N ALA A 594 -2.47 2.63 -10.33
CA ALA A 594 -2.39 1.37 -9.59
C ALA A 594 -1.08 1.32 -8.78
N VAL A 595 -1.11 1.81 -7.53
CA VAL A 595 0.05 1.74 -6.63
C VAL A 595 -0.02 0.43 -5.84
N HIS A 596 0.71 -0.57 -6.30
CA HIS A 596 0.90 -1.83 -5.58
C HIS A 596 2.07 -1.70 -4.61
N ASP A 597 1.95 -2.31 -3.43
CA ASP A 597 3.01 -2.28 -2.42
C ASP A 597 4.22 -3.08 -2.91
N GLU A 598 5.27 -2.39 -3.37
CA GLU A 598 6.53 -3.00 -3.83
C GLU A 598 7.49 -3.38 -2.68
N GLY A 599 7.08 -3.13 -1.42
CA GLY A 599 7.76 -3.61 -0.21
C GLY A 599 8.19 -2.49 0.71
N GLU A 600 8.06 -2.73 2.01
CA GLU A 600 8.57 -1.82 3.03
C GLU A 600 10.10 -1.70 2.92
N PRO A 601 10.67 -0.49 2.84
CA PRO A 601 12.07 -0.30 3.17
C PRO A 601 12.25 -0.46 4.69
N ALA A 602 13.21 -1.30 5.10
CA ALA A 602 13.59 -1.47 6.51
C ALA A 602 14.16 -0.17 7.13
#